data_AF-A0A7W1WUR8-F1
#
_entry.id   AF-A0A7W1WUR8-F1
#
_cell.length_a   1.000
_cell.length_b   1.000
_cell.length_c   1.000
_cell.angle_alpha   90.00
_cell.angle_beta   90.00
_cell.angle_gamma   90.00
#
_symmetry.space_group_name_H-M   'P 1'
#
loop_
_entity.id
_entity.type
_entity.pdbx_description
1 polymer ?
#
loop_
_entity_poly.entity_id
_entity_poly.type
_entity_poly.pdbx_seq_one_letter_code
_entity_poly.pdbx_strand_id
1 'polypeptide(L)'
;MSHLMWPVRKEHECKEKLLNVINELGLFECSIYIAGSYFFTAKKTMHFINGNSDIDVLVVCPVNGKTRKALLQVLPVSVVHGFMDQYFGIANFTYQYGQGRNAFNIKFMSKQLFREITELGEIQFKSFRSTSLKGKELIKFYCNNVSWPPHIFRYEELKNPWGYTLLYRFQMIQDGLIYLSDIHSMVLFSICIQDGCNVRELKEKMMIRMKEYTEQCRTREDVLNMFRYFYLRDLMDARCEEALLRFFWNNGKSD
;
A
#
# COMPACT_ATOMS: atom_id res chain seq x y z
N MET A 1 -11.01 24.42 13.93
CA MET A 1 -11.05 22.94 13.87
C MET A 1 -10.91 22.41 15.28
N SER A 2 -12.04 22.25 15.99
CA SER A 2 -12.09 21.87 17.40
C SER A 2 -12.23 20.36 17.58
N HIS A 3 -11.28 19.77 18.30
CA HIS A 3 -11.39 18.61 19.19
C HIS A 3 -12.21 17.39 18.72
N LEU A 4 -11.57 16.50 17.94
CA LEU A 4 -11.91 15.07 17.92
C LEU A 4 -10.84 14.28 18.67
N MET A 5 -10.68 14.59 19.96
CA MET A 5 -9.99 13.73 20.93
C MET A 5 -10.99 12.67 21.42
N TRP A 6 -11.12 11.60 20.65
CA TRP A 6 -11.70 10.36 21.16
C TRP A 6 -10.67 9.26 20.89
N PRO A 7 -10.28 8.45 21.90
CA PRO A 7 -9.56 7.23 21.61
C PRO A 7 -10.52 6.36 20.80
N VAL A 8 -10.21 6.12 19.53
CA VAL A 8 -10.89 5.10 18.73
C VAL A 8 -10.74 3.79 19.50
N ARG A 9 -11.85 3.18 19.93
CA ARG A 9 -11.85 1.94 20.74
C ARG A 9 -12.26 0.71 19.94
N LYS A 10 -12.81 0.91 18.74
CA LYS A 10 -13.35 -0.16 17.89
C LYS A 10 -13.04 0.05 16.42
N GLU A 11 -13.06 -1.04 15.64
CA GLU A 11 -12.80 -1.01 14.19
C GLU A 11 -13.72 -0.09 13.41
N HIS A 12 -15.02 -0.15 13.67
CA HIS A 12 -16.00 0.62 12.92
C HIS A 12 -15.79 2.11 13.11
N GLU A 13 -15.47 2.55 14.33
CA GLU A 13 -15.16 3.96 14.65
C GLU A 13 -13.95 4.45 13.83
N CYS A 14 -12.95 3.60 13.61
CA CYS A 14 -11.80 3.94 12.78
C CYS A 14 -12.19 4.13 11.31
N LYS A 15 -13.04 3.23 10.79
CA LYS A 15 -13.54 3.32 9.40
C LYS A 15 -14.43 4.55 9.24
N GLU A 16 -15.31 4.81 10.18
CA GLU A 16 -16.16 6.01 10.19
C GLU A 16 -15.32 7.27 10.22
N LYS A 17 -14.27 7.33 11.05
CA LYS A 17 -13.36 8.47 11.08
C LYS A 17 -12.63 8.66 9.76
N LEU A 18 -12.14 7.58 9.15
CA LEU A 18 -11.52 7.64 7.83
C LEU A 18 -12.53 8.13 6.77
N LEU A 19 -13.75 7.59 6.76
CA LEU A 19 -14.82 8.01 5.85
C LEU A 19 -15.22 9.47 6.05
N ASN A 20 -15.23 9.97 7.29
CA ASN A 20 -15.47 11.39 7.57
C ASN A 20 -14.37 12.27 6.97
N VAL A 21 -13.09 11.91 7.15
CA VAL A 21 -11.96 12.61 6.52
C VAL A 21 -12.12 12.61 4.98
N ILE A 22 -12.51 11.47 4.40
CA ILE A 22 -12.74 11.33 2.95
C ILE A 22 -13.87 12.24 2.46
N ASN A 23 -14.98 12.28 3.20
CA ASN A 23 -16.14 13.08 2.89
C ASN A 23 -15.83 14.58 3.00
N GLU A 24 -15.12 14.99 4.05
CA GLU A 24 -14.66 16.37 4.26
C GLU A 24 -13.75 16.84 3.12
N LEU A 25 -12.86 15.95 2.63
CA LEU A 25 -11.98 16.25 1.50
C LEU A 25 -12.70 16.19 0.15
N GLY A 26 -13.92 15.65 0.07
CA GLY A 26 -14.68 15.54 -1.18
C GLY A 26 -14.17 14.44 -2.12
N LEU A 27 -13.58 13.36 -1.58
CA LEU A 27 -12.95 12.28 -2.35
C LEU A 27 -13.92 11.16 -2.77
N PHE A 28 -15.19 11.49 -3.03
CA PHE A 28 -16.25 10.51 -3.34
C PHE A 28 -16.01 9.72 -4.65
N GLU A 29 -15.36 10.35 -5.62
CA GLU A 29 -15.00 9.71 -6.91
C GLU A 29 -13.71 8.89 -6.83
N CYS A 30 -13.08 8.80 -5.64
CA CYS A 30 -11.88 7.99 -5.44
C CYS A 30 -12.24 6.60 -4.94
N SER A 31 -11.38 5.64 -5.24
CA SER A 31 -11.42 4.31 -4.63
C SER A 31 -10.45 4.25 -3.47
N ILE A 32 -10.86 3.65 -2.36
CA ILE A 32 -10.21 3.80 -1.07
C ILE A 32 -10.00 2.44 -0.46
N TYR A 33 -8.75 2.23 -0.05
CA TYR A 33 -8.23 0.96 0.38
C TYR A 33 -7.52 1.14 1.72
N ILE A 34 -7.87 0.33 2.71
CA ILE A 34 -7.10 0.22 3.95
C ILE A 34 -6.10 -0.91 3.75
N ALA A 35 -4.81 -0.61 3.90
CA ALA A 35 -3.71 -1.50 3.53
C ALA A 35 -2.83 -1.89 4.72
N GLY A 36 -1.82 -2.71 4.45
CA GLY A 36 -0.79 -3.09 5.41
C GLY A 36 -1.26 -4.14 6.41
N SER A 37 -0.76 -4.05 7.65
CA SER A 37 -1.05 -5.02 8.71
C SER A 37 -2.55 -5.19 9.01
N TYR A 38 -3.37 -4.18 8.67
CA TYR A 38 -4.82 -4.24 8.77
C TYR A 38 -5.45 -5.39 7.98
N PHE A 39 -4.83 -5.81 6.87
CA PHE A 39 -5.30 -6.92 6.05
C PHE A 39 -5.17 -8.29 6.73
N PHE A 40 -4.13 -8.48 7.56
CA PHE A 40 -3.74 -9.80 8.07
C PHE A 40 -4.24 -10.12 9.50
N THR A 41 -4.58 -9.12 10.31
CA THR A 41 -4.95 -9.39 11.71
C THR A 41 -6.33 -10.05 11.83
N ALA A 42 -6.35 -11.33 12.22
CA ALA A 42 -7.56 -12.15 12.46
C ALA A 42 -8.47 -11.67 13.61
N LYS A 43 -8.04 -10.66 14.39
CA LYS A 43 -8.92 -9.79 15.19
C LYS A 43 -8.59 -8.36 14.81
N LYS A 44 -9.29 -7.87 13.80
CA LYS A 44 -9.21 -6.49 13.34
C LYS A 44 -9.31 -5.56 14.57
N THR A 45 -8.28 -4.73 14.75
CA THR A 45 -8.26 -3.45 15.50
C THR A 45 -7.67 -3.27 16.89
N MET A 46 -7.21 -4.28 17.63
CA MET A 46 -6.58 -3.96 18.93
C MET A 46 -5.20 -3.25 18.83
N HIS A 47 -4.50 -3.35 17.70
CA HIS A 47 -3.16 -2.74 17.52
C HIS A 47 -3.19 -1.29 17.01
N PHE A 48 -4.30 -0.84 16.41
CA PHE A 48 -4.46 0.55 15.91
C PHE A 48 -5.14 1.48 16.92
N ILE A 49 -5.46 0.92 18.08
CA ILE A 49 -6.05 1.59 19.22
C ILE A 49 -4.91 1.97 20.18
N ASN A 50 -4.99 3.15 20.80
CA ASN A 50 -4.04 3.66 21.81
C ASN A 50 -2.60 4.00 21.37
N GLY A 51 -2.34 4.31 20.10
CA GLY A 51 -1.03 4.87 19.69
C GLY A 51 0.04 3.83 19.35
N ASN A 52 -0.34 2.55 19.24
CA ASN A 52 0.59 1.44 18.99
C ASN A 52 0.91 1.23 17.49
N SER A 53 0.03 1.63 16.58
CA SER A 53 0.22 1.46 15.13
C SER A 53 -0.47 2.57 14.33
N ASP A 54 0.15 2.92 13.21
CA ASP A 54 -0.41 3.72 12.13
C ASP A 54 -1.28 2.88 11.17
N ILE A 55 -2.14 3.54 10.41
CA ILE A 55 -2.99 2.92 9.39
C ILE A 55 -2.59 3.46 8.02
N ASP A 56 -2.20 2.54 7.15
CA ASP A 56 -1.89 2.86 5.76
C ASP A 56 -3.17 2.87 4.92
N VAL A 57 -3.40 3.97 4.22
CA VAL A 57 -4.56 4.18 3.36
C VAL A 57 -4.08 4.47 1.95
N LEU A 58 -4.57 3.71 0.98
CA LEU A 58 -4.38 3.97 -0.43
C LEU A 58 -5.65 4.60 -1.02
N VAL A 59 -5.52 5.76 -1.63
CA VAL A 59 -6.60 6.49 -2.30
C VAL A 59 -6.27 6.55 -3.79
N VAL A 60 -7.02 5.82 -4.60
CA VAL A 60 -6.88 5.81 -6.06
C VAL A 60 -7.75 6.90 -6.65
N CYS A 61 -7.09 7.89 -7.27
CA CYS A 61 -7.71 9.12 -7.71
C CYS A 61 -7.84 9.17 -9.25
N PRO A 62 -9.02 9.54 -9.79
CA PRO A 62 -9.11 10.01 -11.16
C PRO A 62 -8.41 11.37 -11.30
N VAL A 63 -7.72 11.61 -12.41
CA VAL A 63 -7.10 12.91 -12.72
C VAL A 63 -8.19 13.84 -13.26
N ASN A 64 -8.88 14.56 -12.38
CA ASN A 64 -9.91 15.53 -12.74
C ASN A 64 -9.93 16.77 -11.80
N GLY A 65 -10.79 17.75 -12.12
CA GLY A 65 -10.90 19.00 -11.34
C GLY A 65 -11.38 18.83 -9.90
N LYS A 66 -12.22 17.82 -9.61
CA LYS A 66 -12.70 17.54 -8.24
C LYS A 66 -11.58 16.98 -7.37
N THR A 67 -10.82 16.02 -7.89
CA THR A 67 -9.59 15.50 -7.25
C THR A 67 -8.62 16.64 -6.99
N ARG A 68 -8.37 17.52 -7.97
CA ARG A 68 -7.48 18.67 -7.79
C ARG A 68 -7.90 19.54 -6.62
N LYS A 69 -9.20 19.88 -6.53
CA LYS A 69 -9.76 20.68 -5.44
C LYS A 69 -9.63 19.98 -4.08
N ALA A 70 -9.83 18.67 -4.03
CA ALA A 70 -9.65 17.87 -2.82
C ALA A 70 -8.19 17.88 -2.34
N LEU A 71 -7.25 17.59 -3.24
CA LEU A 71 -5.83 17.51 -2.91
C LEU A 71 -5.23 18.85 -2.49
N LEU A 72 -5.69 19.97 -3.05
CA LEU A 72 -5.26 21.32 -2.66
C LEU A 72 -5.57 21.67 -1.19
N GLN A 73 -6.46 20.93 -0.53
CA GLN A 73 -6.76 21.14 0.89
C GLN A 73 -5.69 20.56 1.82
N VAL A 74 -4.89 19.61 1.33
CA VAL A 74 -3.97 18.79 2.16
C VAL A 74 -2.54 18.72 1.64
N LEU A 75 -2.30 19.10 0.38
CA LEU A 75 -0.99 19.05 -0.26
C LEU A 75 -0.58 20.43 -0.81
N PRO A 76 0.74 20.72 -0.88
CA PRO A 76 1.23 21.94 -1.50
C PRO A 76 0.80 22.09 -2.96
N VAL A 77 0.52 23.31 -3.42
CA VAL A 77 0.06 23.60 -4.80
C VAL A 77 0.97 22.96 -5.85
N SER A 78 2.29 23.08 -5.71
CA SER A 78 3.28 22.49 -6.63
C SER A 78 3.20 20.96 -6.67
N VAL A 79 2.90 20.31 -5.55
CA VAL A 79 2.72 18.85 -5.47
C VAL A 79 1.45 18.45 -6.20
N VAL A 80 0.36 19.18 -5.97
CA VAL A 80 -0.92 18.88 -6.64
C VAL A 80 -0.77 19.07 -8.14
N HIS A 81 -0.15 20.14 -8.61
CA HIS A 81 0.13 20.32 -10.03
C HIS A 81 0.97 19.16 -10.58
N GLY A 82 2.08 18.80 -9.93
CA GLY A 82 2.88 17.65 -10.34
C GLY A 82 2.12 16.32 -10.34
N PHE A 83 1.20 16.09 -9.41
CA PHE A 83 0.37 14.87 -9.41
C PHE A 83 -0.65 14.88 -10.55
N MET A 84 -1.30 16.02 -10.79
CA MET A 84 -2.29 16.18 -11.87
C MET A 84 -1.65 16.08 -13.27
N ASP A 85 -0.42 16.58 -13.41
CA ASP A 85 0.38 16.52 -14.64
C ASP A 85 1.15 15.18 -14.76
N GLN A 86 0.83 14.21 -13.89
CA GLN A 86 1.43 12.87 -13.83
C GLN A 86 2.95 12.82 -13.58
N TYR A 87 3.56 13.93 -13.16
CA TYR A 87 4.95 13.95 -12.70
C TYR A 87 5.12 13.12 -11.43
N PHE A 88 4.16 13.16 -10.49
CA PHE A 88 4.07 12.24 -9.37
C PHE A 88 3.02 11.18 -9.64
N GLY A 89 3.40 9.91 -9.56
CA GLY A 89 2.44 8.81 -9.55
C GLY A 89 1.78 8.63 -8.17
N ILE A 90 2.49 9.02 -7.09
CA ILE A 90 1.97 8.98 -5.72
C ILE A 90 2.28 10.27 -4.97
N ALA A 91 1.32 10.80 -4.22
CA ALA A 91 1.55 11.85 -3.23
C ALA A 91 1.16 11.35 -1.82
N ASN A 92 2.07 11.47 -0.84
CA ASN A 92 1.83 11.04 0.53
C ASN A 92 1.37 12.21 1.40
N PHE A 93 0.39 11.95 2.26
CA PHE A 93 -0.12 12.84 3.30
C PHE A 93 -0.33 12.04 4.59
N THR A 94 -0.02 12.62 5.74
CA THR A 94 -0.23 11.97 7.04
C THR A 94 -1.21 12.80 7.86
N TYR A 95 -2.34 12.20 8.24
CA TYR A 95 -3.32 12.79 9.13
C TYR A 95 -3.20 12.20 10.53
N GLN A 96 -2.89 13.04 11.52
CA GLN A 96 -2.81 12.61 12.92
C GLN A 96 -4.20 12.56 13.56
N TYR A 97 -4.60 11.41 14.09
CA TYR A 97 -5.92 11.21 14.69
C TYR A 97 -5.86 10.86 16.18
N GLY A 98 -5.01 11.52 16.97
CA GLY A 98 -4.96 11.35 18.42
C GLY A 98 -3.57 11.56 18.97
N GLN A 99 -3.17 10.71 19.92
CA GLN A 99 -1.85 10.73 20.55
C GLN A 99 -0.98 9.54 20.10
N GLY A 100 0.33 9.65 20.29
CA GLY A 100 1.29 8.60 19.94
C GLY A 100 1.42 8.40 18.43
N ARG A 101 1.41 7.14 17.96
CA ARG A 101 1.54 6.80 16.53
C ARG A 101 0.21 6.77 15.77
N ASN A 102 -0.90 7.23 16.36
CA ASN A 102 -2.21 7.20 15.71
C ASN A 102 -2.28 8.16 14.52
N ALA A 103 -1.97 7.65 13.34
CA ALA A 103 -1.97 8.41 12.10
C ALA A 103 -2.56 7.61 10.94
N PHE A 104 -3.27 8.30 10.04
CA PHE A 104 -3.57 7.79 8.71
C PHE A 104 -2.46 8.22 7.76
N ASN A 105 -1.68 7.27 7.26
CA ASN A 105 -0.74 7.50 6.17
C ASN A 105 -1.47 7.32 4.85
N ILE A 106 -1.93 8.43 4.28
CA ILE A 106 -2.72 8.47 3.07
C ILE A 106 -1.79 8.61 1.86
N LYS A 107 -1.83 7.63 0.95
CA LYS A 107 -1.16 7.66 -0.34
C LYS A 107 -2.18 7.91 -1.43
N PHE A 108 -2.14 9.09 -2.03
CA PHE A 108 -2.91 9.40 -3.23
C PHE A 108 -2.15 8.83 -4.43
N MET A 109 -2.78 7.94 -5.18
CA MET A 109 -2.22 7.26 -6.36
C MET A 109 -3.10 7.56 -7.56
N SER A 110 -2.49 7.85 -8.72
CA SER A 110 -3.29 8.02 -9.93
C SER A 110 -3.95 6.69 -10.34
N LYS A 111 -5.16 6.76 -10.91
CA LYS A 111 -5.83 5.57 -11.47
C LYS A 111 -4.99 4.85 -12.52
N GLN A 112 -4.19 5.61 -13.28
CA GLN A 112 -3.27 5.05 -14.27
C GLN A 112 -2.17 4.22 -13.60
N LEU A 113 -1.46 4.77 -12.61
CA LEU A 113 -0.42 4.03 -11.90
C LEU A 113 -1.00 2.79 -11.19
N PHE A 114 -2.20 2.89 -10.63
CA PHE A 114 -2.87 1.72 -10.04
C PHE A 114 -3.06 0.60 -11.07
N ARG A 115 -3.47 0.93 -12.30
CA ARG A 115 -3.58 -0.03 -13.40
C ARG A 115 -2.23 -0.66 -13.72
N GLU A 116 -1.20 0.15 -13.91
CA GLU A 116 0.17 -0.31 -14.22
C GLU A 116 0.68 -1.30 -13.15
N ILE A 117 0.48 -0.98 -11.85
CA ILE A 117 0.84 -1.86 -10.73
C ILE A 117 0.05 -3.18 -10.78
N THR A 118 -1.25 -3.13 -11.07
CA THR A 118 -2.09 -4.34 -11.13
C THR A 118 -1.80 -5.23 -12.35
N GLU A 119 -1.15 -4.68 -13.38
CA GLU A 119 -0.70 -5.40 -14.57
C GLU A 119 0.59 -6.19 -14.35
N LEU A 120 1.25 -6.05 -13.19
CA LEU A 120 2.48 -6.75 -12.81
C LEU A 120 3.65 -6.48 -13.80
N GLY A 121 3.63 -5.33 -14.48
CA GLY A 121 4.66 -4.92 -15.44
C GLY A 121 5.88 -4.25 -14.80
N GLU A 122 6.77 -3.72 -15.64
CA GLU A 122 7.76 -2.73 -15.18
C GLU A 122 7.01 -1.46 -14.76
N ILE A 123 7.33 -0.94 -13.57
CA ILE A 123 6.80 0.33 -13.09
C ILE A 123 7.94 1.32 -12.90
N GLN A 124 7.71 2.53 -13.40
CA GLN A 124 8.58 3.67 -13.19
C GLN A 124 7.73 4.88 -12.80
N PHE A 125 7.87 5.34 -11.57
CA PHE A 125 7.11 6.50 -11.10
C PHE A 125 7.84 7.26 -10.00
N LYS A 126 7.38 8.48 -9.74
CA LYS A 126 7.86 9.32 -8.64
C LYS A 126 6.82 9.39 -7.53
N SER A 127 7.27 9.32 -6.29
CA SER A 127 6.43 9.51 -5.12
C SER A 127 6.86 10.75 -4.34
N PHE A 128 5.94 11.67 -4.09
CA PHE A 128 6.16 12.78 -3.17
C PHE A 128 5.92 12.35 -1.72
N ARG A 129 6.75 12.86 -0.81
CA ARG A 129 6.52 12.84 0.63
C ARG A 129 7.09 14.06 1.34
N SER A 130 6.47 14.46 2.45
CA SER A 130 6.95 15.57 3.28
C SER A 130 8.20 15.23 4.10
N THR A 131 8.38 13.96 4.45
CA THR A 131 9.49 13.47 5.30
C THR A 131 10.43 12.55 4.54
N SER A 132 11.74 12.68 4.79
CA SER A 132 12.78 11.86 4.18
C SER A 132 12.68 10.39 4.61
N LEU A 133 13.04 9.48 3.71
CA LEU A 133 13.30 8.07 3.97
C LEU A 133 14.78 7.68 3.88
N LYS A 134 15.71 8.65 3.89
CA LYS A 134 17.14 8.36 3.80
C LYS A 134 17.53 7.31 4.86
N GLY A 135 18.10 6.20 4.39
CA GLY A 135 18.52 5.07 5.24
C GLY A 135 17.47 3.98 5.47
N LYS A 136 16.22 4.16 5.04
CA LYS A 136 15.20 3.10 5.11
C LYS A 136 15.38 2.12 3.94
N GLU A 137 15.55 0.84 4.24
CA GLU A 137 15.53 -0.22 3.23
C GLU A 137 14.15 -0.29 2.56
N LEU A 138 14.16 -0.27 1.23
CA LEU A 138 13.02 -0.03 0.35
C LEU A 138 12.10 -1.26 0.29
N ILE A 139 12.69 -2.38 -0.14
CA ILE A 139 12.01 -3.61 -0.51
C ILE A 139 13.03 -4.74 -0.33
N LYS A 140 12.60 -5.86 0.24
CA LYS A 140 13.35 -7.11 0.16
C LYS A 140 12.56 -8.03 -0.75
N PHE A 141 13.19 -8.43 -1.84
CA PHE A 141 12.51 -9.28 -2.79
C PHE A 141 12.94 -10.73 -2.61
N TYR A 142 11.99 -11.63 -2.70
CA TYR A 142 12.23 -13.04 -2.45
C TYR A 142 11.71 -13.90 -3.59
N CYS A 143 12.60 -14.79 -3.98
CA CYS A 143 12.40 -15.81 -4.98
C CYS A 143 11.63 -17.00 -4.37
N ASN A 144 11.04 -17.84 -5.23
CA ASN A 144 10.61 -19.19 -4.85
C ASN A 144 11.81 -20.12 -4.51
N ASN A 145 13.05 -19.62 -4.59
CA ASN A 145 14.27 -20.36 -4.31
C ASN A 145 15.04 -19.74 -3.13
N VAL A 146 15.12 -20.50 -2.03
CA VAL A 146 15.78 -20.15 -0.76
C VAL A 146 17.28 -19.82 -0.91
N SER A 147 17.92 -20.34 -1.96
CA SER A 147 19.37 -20.17 -2.17
C SER A 147 19.78 -18.76 -2.62
N TRP A 148 18.83 -17.90 -2.98
CA TRP A 148 19.11 -16.54 -3.39
C TRP A 148 18.93 -15.56 -2.23
N PRO A 149 19.94 -14.75 -1.89
CA PRO A 149 19.79 -13.73 -0.85
C PRO A 149 18.72 -12.71 -1.28
N PRO A 150 17.98 -12.11 -0.32
CA PRO A 150 17.01 -11.08 -0.65
C PRO A 150 17.68 -9.93 -1.38
N HIS A 151 17.13 -9.54 -2.53
CA HIS A 151 17.58 -8.34 -3.20
C HIS A 151 17.05 -7.13 -2.42
N ILE A 152 17.96 -6.30 -1.93
CA ILE A 152 17.63 -5.08 -1.18
C ILE A 152 17.84 -3.87 -2.07
N PHE A 153 16.77 -3.12 -2.30
CA PHE A 153 16.85 -1.85 -2.99
C PHE A 153 16.79 -0.71 -1.97
N ARG A 154 17.34 0.45 -2.34
CA ARG A 154 17.31 1.67 -1.53
C ARG A 154 16.60 2.77 -2.30
N TYR A 155 15.91 3.66 -1.57
CA TYR A 155 15.25 4.81 -2.18
C TYR A 155 16.30 5.72 -2.80
N GLU A 156 16.18 5.99 -4.10
CA GLU A 156 16.77 7.19 -4.67
C GLU A 156 15.87 8.37 -4.28
N GLU A 157 16.41 9.27 -3.47
CA GLU A 157 15.67 10.38 -2.88
C GLU A 157 16.28 11.72 -3.34
N LEU A 158 15.41 12.59 -3.86
CA LEU A 158 15.75 13.96 -4.22
C LEU A 158 15.02 14.94 -3.29
N LYS A 159 15.77 15.83 -2.64
CA LYS A 159 15.20 16.90 -1.83
C LYS A 159 14.65 18.02 -2.73
N ASN A 160 13.44 18.49 -2.42
CA ASN A 160 12.75 19.59 -3.09
C ASN A 160 12.35 20.66 -2.06
N PRO A 161 11.98 21.89 -2.47
CA PRO A 161 11.53 22.94 -1.54
C PRO A 161 10.33 22.56 -0.67
N TRP A 162 9.49 21.64 -1.16
CA TRP A 162 8.24 21.20 -0.53
C TRP A 162 8.33 19.79 0.08
N GLY A 163 9.52 19.17 0.11
CA GLY A 163 9.76 17.87 0.75
C GLY A 163 10.74 17.00 -0.05
N TYR A 164 10.36 15.74 -0.31
CA TYR A 164 11.24 14.76 -0.92
C TYR A 164 10.52 14.01 -2.04
N THR A 165 11.25 13.72 -3.11
CA THR A 165 10.80 12.88 -4.22
C THR A 165 11.55 11.57 -4.16
N LEU A 166 10.80 10.47 -4.11
CA LEU A 166 11.33 9.12 -4.22
C LEU A 166 11.16 8.63 -5.65
N LEU A 167 12.21 8.04 -6.19
CA LEU A 167 12.17 7.43 -7.51
C LEU A 167 11.98 5.92 -7.35
N TYR A 168 10.92 5.41 -7.98
CA TYR A 168 10.66 3.98 -8.11
C TYR A 168 10.97 3.57 -9.54
N ARG A 169 11.85 2.59 -9.70
CA ARG A 169 12.09 1.88 -10.94
C ARG A 169 12.24 0.42 -10.62
N PHE A 170 11.34 -0.39 -11.14
CA PHE A 170 11.24 -1.76 -10.68
C PHE A 170 10.51 -2.63 -11.72
N GLN A 171 11.04 -3.83 -11.93
CA GLN A 171 10.42 -4.85 -12.77
C GLN A 171 10.04 -6.04 -11.91
N MET A 172 8.76 -6.39 -11.90
CA MET A 172 8.20 -7.44 -11.05
C MET A 172 8.67 -8.84 -11.41
N ILE A 173 8.90 -9.11 -12.69
CA ILE A 173 9.34 -10.43 -13.15
C ILE A 173 10.67 -10.27 -13.86
N GLN A 174 11.72 -10.87 -13.29
CA GLN A 174 13.05 -10.94 -13.92
C GLN A 174 13.57 -12.37 -13.76
N ASP A 175 14.12 -12.93 -14.83
CA ASP A 175 14.70 -14.28 -14.85
C ASP A 175 13.75 -15.39 -14.33
N GLY A 176 12.45 -15.23 -14.57
CA GLY A 176 11.40 -16.17 -14.10
C GLY A 176 11.07 -16.06 -12.61
N LEU A 177 11.66 -15.09 -11.91
CA LEU A 177 11.44 -14.83 -10.49
C LEU A 177 10.48 -13.66 -10.29
N ILE A 178 9.69 -13.74 -9.21
CA ILE A 178 8.72 -12.70 -8.86
C ILE A 178 9.28 -11.87 -7.73
N TYR A 179 9.14 -10.58 -7.90
CA TYR A 179 9.61 -9.56 -7.00
C TYR A 179 8.42 -8.62 -6.71
N LEU A 180 8.09 -8.39 -5.44
CA LEU A 180 7.01 -7.49 -5.01
C LEU A 180 7.56 -6.25 -4.30
N SER A 181 7.14 -5.06 -4.72
CA SER A 181 7.43 -3.83 -3.97
C SER A 181 6.52 -3.62 -2.76
N ASP A 182 6.88 -2.66 -1.91
CA ASP A 182 6.02 -2.17 -0.83
C ASP A 182 4.67 -1.66 -1.37
N ILE A 183 4.66 -1.02 -2.54
CA ILE A 183 3.45 -0.58 -3.21
C ILE A 183 2.63 -1.74 -3.78
N HIS A 184 3.26 -2.74 -4.42
CA HIS A 184 2.54 -3.95 -4.84
C HIS A 184 1.90 -4.65 -3.64
N SER A 185 2.66 -4.77 -2.55
CA SER A 185 2.19 -5.31 -1.27
C SER A 185 1.00 -4.52 -0.73
N MET A 186 1.06 -3.19 -0.77
CA MET A 186 -0.04 -2.32 -0.33
C MET A 186 -1.29 -2.53 -1.18
N VAL A 187 -1.15 -2.74 -2.50
CA VAL A 187 -2.29 -3.02 -3.39
C VAL A 187 -2.86 -4.42 -3.12
N LEU A 188 -2.02 -5.45 -3.08
CA LEU A 188 -2.44 -6.85 -2.83
C LEU A 188 -3.14 -6.99 -1.47
N PHE A 189 -2.49 -6.49 -0.41
CA PHE A 189 -2.91 -6.62 0.98
C PHE A 189 -3.67 -5.38 1.44
N SER A 190 -4.76 -5.11 0.73
CA SER A 190 -5.70 -4.06 1.11
C SER A 190 -7.16 -4.46 0.97
N ILE A 191 -8.00 -3.77 1.73
CA ILE A 191 -9.45 -3.93 1.73
C ILE A 191 -10.07 -2.66 1.16
N CYS A 192 -10.83 -2.82 0.07
CA CYS A 192 -11.60 -1.73 -0.52
C CYS A 192 -12.78 -1.38 0.39
N ILE A 193 -12.87 -0.13 0.83
CA ILE A 193 -14.00 0.40 1.62
C ILE A 193 -14.91 1.32 0.80
N GLN A 194 -14.41 1.84 -0.32
CA GLN A 194 -15.15 2.65 -1.29
C GLN A 194 -14.53 2.43 -2.67
N ASP A 195 -15.33 2.26 -3.73
CA ASP A 195 -14.80 2.08 -5.10
C ASP A 195 -15.32 3.16 -6.06
N GLY A 196 -15.05 4.44 -5.75
CA GLY A 196 -15.59 5.57 -6.52
C GLY A 196 -15.05 5.70 -7.95
N CYS A 197 -13.89 5.12 -8.28
CA CYS A 197 -13.32 5.15 -9.62
C CYS A 197 -13.32 3.78 -10.34
N ASN A 198 -14.06 2.78 -9.83
CA ASN A 198 -14.25 1.46 -10.43
C ASN A 198 -12.93 0.76 -10.77
N VAL A 199 -12.08 0.55 -9.76
CA VAL A 199 -10.77 -0.12 -9.91
C VAL A 199 -10.66 -1.40 -9.08
N ARG A 200 -11.70 -1.79 -8.34
CA ARG A 200 -11.70 -3.02 -7.55
C ARG A 200 -11.39 -4.26 -8.39
N GLU A 201 -11.99 -4.34 -9.59
CA GLU A 201 -11.77 -5.47 -10.51
C GLU A 201 -10.30 -5.59 -10.94
N LEU A 202 -9.56 -4.48 -11.04
CA LEU A 202 -8.14 -4.51 -11.38
C LEU A 202 -7.31 -5.19 -10.28
N LYS A 203 -7.64 -4.92 -9.00
CA LYS A 203 -7.03 -5.61 -7.86
C LYS A 203 -7.39 -7.10 -7.85
N GLU A 204 -8.62 -7.45 -8.17
CA GLU A 204 -9.05 -8.85 -8.25
C GLU A 204 -8.30 -9.61 -9.34
N LYS A 205 -8.12 -8.99 -10.52
CA LYS A 205 -7.27 -9.52 -11.60
C LYS A 205 -5.81 -9.68 -11.17
N MET A 206 -5.26 -8.71 -10.43
CA MET A 206 -3.91 -8.82 -9.85
C MET A 206 -3.79 -10.03 -8.93
N MET A 207 -4.79 -10.27 -8.06
CA MET A 207 -4.82 -11.43 -7.17
C MET A 207 -4.89 -12.76 -7.93
N ILE A 208 -5.67 -12.83 -9.01
CA ILE A 208 -5.76 -14.02 -9.86
C ILE A 208 -4.40 -14.32 -10.51
N ARG A 209 -3.78 -13.33 -11.14
CA ARG A 209 -2.45 -13.49 -11.75
C ARG A 209 -1.40 -13.94 -10.73
N MET A 210 -1.43 -13.37 -9.53
CA MET A 210 -0.52 -13.79 -8.46
C MET A 210 -0.73 -15.25 -8.07
N LYS A 211 -1.97 -15.76 -8.06
CA LYS A 211 -2.25 -17.17 -7.80
C LYS A 211 -1.74 -18.06 -8.93
N GLU A 212 -1.99 -17.68 -10.19
CA GLU A 212 -1.46 -18.41 -11.37
C GLU A 212 0.06 -18.51 -11.29
N TYR A 213 0.73 -17.41 -10.90
CA TYR A 213 2.17 -17.41 -10.67
C TYR A 213 2.61 -18.33 -9.53
N THR A 214 1.86 -18.44 -8.43
CA THR A 214 2.21 -19.34 -7.33
C THR A 214 1.88 -20.80 -7.62
N GLU A 215 1.19 -21.13 -8.72
CA GLU A 215 1.02 -22.52 -9.17
C GLU A 215 2.34 -23.19 -9.53
N GLN A 216 3.40 -22.44 -9.83
CA GLN A 216 4.73 -23.03 -10.08
C GLN A 216 5.50 -23.37 -8.79
N CYS A 217 5.04 -22.88 -7.63
CA CYS A 217 5.63 -23.21 -6.33
C CYS A 217 5.45 -24.70 -6.03
N ARG A 218 6.49 -25.34 -5.50
CA ARG A 218 6.54 -26.78 -5.21
C ARG A 218 6.22 -27.06 -3.74
N THR A 219 6.56 -26.14 -2.86
CA THR A 219 6.35 -26.26 -1.41
C THR A 219 5.57 -25.07 -0.87
N ARG A 220 4.92 -25.22 0.29
CA ARG A 220 4.36 -24.09 1.06
C ARG A 220 5.42 -23.05 1.39
N GLU A 221 6.65 -23.49 1.65
CA GLU A 221 7.76 -22.61 1.97
C GLU A 221 8.13 -21.71 0.78
N ASP A 222 8.01 -22.19 -0.47
CA ASP A 222 8.25 -21.37 -1.67
C ASP A 222 7.27 -20.17 -1.72
N VAL A 223 5.99 -20.42 -1.42
CA VAL A 223 4.94 -19.37 -1.36
C VAL A 223 5.24 -18.39 -0.23
N LEU A 224 5.55 -18.89 0.96
CA LEU A 224 5.88 -18.03 2.11
C LEU A 224 7.15 -17.21 1.85
N ASN A 225 8.13 -17.79 1.15
CA ASN A 225 9.35 -17.10 0.77
C ASN A 225 9.06 -15.90 -0.10
N MET A 226 8.14 -15.96 -1.08
CA MET A 226 7.74 -14.80 -1.89
C MET A 226 7.30 -13.58 -1.05
N PHE A 227 6.79 -13.83 0.15
CA PHE A 227 6.32 -12.83 1.10
C PHE A 227 7.28 -12.63 2.30
N ARG A 228 8.50 -13.20 2.25
CA ARG A 228 9.45 -13.20 3.37
C ARG A 228 9.92 -11.83 3.82
N TYR A 229 9.73 -10.79 3.00
CA TYR A 229 9.91 -9.41 3.43
C TYR A 229 9.13 -9.07 4.70
N PHE A 230 7.92 -9.60 4.85
CA PHE A 230 7.11 -9.36 6.04
C PHE A 230 7.67 -10.05 7.29
N TYR A 231 8.41 -11.17 7.13
CA TYR A 231 9.09 -11.85 8.24
C TYR A 231 10.23 -11.02 8.81
N LEU A 232 11.03 -10.38 7.97
CA LEU A 232 12.18 -9.58 8.42
C LEU A 232 11.81 -8.24 9.06
N ARG A 233 10.51 -7.94 9.18
CA ARG A 233 9.98 -6.75 9.84
C ARG A 233 9.18 -7.09 11.11
N ASP A 234 9.20 -8.35 11.56
CA ASP A 234 8.33 -8.87 12.62
C ASP A 234 6.83 -8.64 12.35
N LEU A 235 6.45 -8.56 11.07
CA LEU A 235 5.06 -8.31 10.64
C LEU A 235 4.31 -9.62 10.34
N MET A 236 5.00 -10.76 10.34
CA MET A 236 4.44 -12.08 10.07
C MET A 236 4.40 -12.91 11.35
N ASP A 237 3.21 -13.38 11.69
CA ASP A 237 3.00 -14.48 12.63
C ASP A 237 2.38 -15.68 11.91
N ALA A 238 2.23 -16.80 12.60
CA ALA A 238 1.64 -18.03 12.05
C ALA A 238 0.24 -17.81 11.43
N ARG A 239 -0.52 -16.79 11.88
CA ARG A 239 -1.84 -16.47 11.33
C ARG A 239 -1.72 -15.79 9.98
N CYS A 240 -0.73 -14.91 9.82
CA CYS A 240 -0.40 -14.29 8.54
C CYS A 240 0.08 -15.34 7.54
N GLU A 241 0.89 -16.31 7.99
CA GLU A 241 1.33 -17.45 7.15
C GLU A 241 0.15 -18.25 6.65
N GLU A 242 -0.75 -18.63 7.57
CA GLU A 242 -1.94 -19.37 7.23
C GLU A 242 -2.84 -18.60 6.25
N ALA A 243 -3.00 -17.29 6.45
CA ALA A 243 -3.75 -16.45 5.52
C ALA A 243 -3.10 -16.41 4.12
N LEU A 244 -1.79 -16.20 4.03
CA LEU A 244 -1.06 -16.19 2.76
C LEU A 244 -1.18 -17.53 2.03
N LEU A 245 -1.00 -18.64 2.74
CA LEU A 245 -1.16 -19.98 2.19
C LEU A 245 -2.61 -20.23 1.74
N ARG A 246 -3.62 -19.82 2.51
CA ARG A 246 -5.02 -19.91 2.06
C ARG A 246 -5.29 -19.14 0.77
N PHE A 247 -4.58 -18.04 0.53
CA PHE A 247 -4.74 -17.25 -0.70
C PHE A 247 -3.92 -17.80 -1.88
N PHE A 248 -2.70 -18.26 -1.65
CA PHE A 248 -1.71 -18.50 -2.71
C PHE A 248 -1.19 -19.94 -2.79
N TRP A 249 -1.46 -20.80 -1.81
CA TRP A 249 -1.15 -22.23 -1.88
C TRP A 249 -2.34 -23.00 -2.45
N ASN A 250 -2.08 -23.80 -3.48
CA ASN A 250 -3.10 -24.67 -4.05
C ASN A 250 -3.20 -25.96 -3.23
N ASN A 251 -4.32 -26.16 -2.54
CA ASN A 251 -4.60 -27.31 -1.66
C ASN A 251 -4.56 -28.69 -2.35
N GLY A 252 -4.41 -28.74 -3.69
CA GLY A 252 -4.24 -29.98 -4.45
C GLY A 252 -2.81 -30.53 -4.49
N LYS A 253 -1.82 -29.81 -3.96
CA LYS A 253 -0.43 -30.28 -3.86
C LYS A 253 -0.16 -30.78 -2.44
N SER A 254 0.13 -32.06 -2.28
CA SER A 254 0.66 -32.61 -1.03
C SER A 254 2.11 -32.15 -0.87
N ASP A 255 2.45 -31.66 0.33
CA ASP A 255 3.84 -31.37 0.74
C ASP A 255 4.72 -32.63 0.68
#